data_AF-A0A8T4MM21-F1
#
_entry.id   AF-A0A8T4MM21-F1
#
_cell.length_a   1.000
_cell.length_b   1.000
_cell.length_c   1.000
_cell.angle_alpha   90.00
_cell.angle_beta   90.00
_cell.angle_gamma   90.00
#
_symmetry.space_group_name_H-M   'P 1'
#
loop_
_entity.id
_entity.type
_entity.pdbx_description
1 polymer ?
#
loop_
_entity_poly.entity_id
_entity_poly.type
_entity_poly.pdbx_seq_one_letter_code
_entity_poly.pdbx_strand_id
1 'polypeptide(L)' 'MSKRKFDVKLRKVGNSYVVTIPKDTIDRFDLKEGDYLTVDIDSEDIKRIRK' A
#
# COMPACT_ATOMS: atom_id res chain seq x y z
N MET A 1 -13.27 -5.95 -17.00
CA MET A 1 -12.04 -6.61 -16.53
C MET A 1 -11.63 -5.98 -15.21
N SER A 2 -11.96 -6.59 -14.07
CA SER A 2 -11.58 -6.05 -12.77
C SER A 2 -10.09 -6.35 -12.55
N LYS A 3 -9.21 -5.38 -12.85
CA LYS A 3 -7.83 -5.37 -12.34
C LYS A 3 -7.95 -5.48 -10.83
N ARG A 4 -7.48 -6.57 -10.23
CA ARG A 4 -7.40 -6.69 -8.77
C ARG A 4 -6.63 -5.48 -8.23
N LYS A 5 -7.34 -4.48 -7.68
CA LYS A 5 -6.78 -3.56 -6.69
C LYS A 5 -6.42 -4.46 -5.51
N PHE A 6 -5.14 -4.64 -5.24
CA PHE A 6 -4.70 -5.48 -4.13
C PHE A 6 -5.19 -4.84 -2.83
N ASP A 7 -6.01 -5.55 -2.06
CA ASP A 7 -6.44 -5.08 -0.75
C ASP A 7 -5.26 -5.23 0.22
N VAL A 8 -4.56 -4.15 0.54
CA VAL A 8 -3.50 -4.11 1.56
C VAL A 8 -4.04 -3.60 2.89
N LYS A 9 -3.69 -4.29 3.97
CA LYS A 9 -4.09 -3.91 5.33
C LYS A 9 -3.09 -2.93 5.92
N LEU A 10 -3.58 -1.80 6.45
CA LEU A 10 -2.80 -0.89 7.28
C LEU A 10 -2.30 -1.63 8.54
N ARG A 11 -1.00 -1.52 8.84
CA ARG A 11 -0.37 -2.10 10.02
C ARG A 11 0.34 -1.02 10.82
N LYS A 12 0.37 -1.16 12.15
CA LYS A 12 1.13 -0.28 13.04
C LYS A 12 2.56 -0.81 13.19
N VAL A 13 3.55 0.05 12.98
CA VAL A 13 4.98 -0.22 13.21
C VAL A 13 5.54 0.95 14.01
N GLY A 14 5.89 0.72 15.28
CA GLY A 14 6.25 1.79 16.21
C GLY A 14 5.11 2.79 16.38
N ASN A 15 5.38 4.08 16.13
CA ASN A 15 4.40 5.16 16.17
C ASN A 15 3.78 5.49 14.79
N SER A 16 4.10 4.71 13.76
CA SER A 16 3.65 4.96 12.38
C SER A 16 2.74 3.86 11.87
N TYR A 17 1.94 4.17 10.85
CA TYR A 17 1.18 3.19 10.09
C TYR A 17 1.80 2.99 8.71
N VAL A 18 1.87 1.74 8.27
CA VAL A 18 2.50 1.35 7.01
C VAL A 18 1.59 0.41 6.22
N VAL A 19 1.79 0.38 4.91
CA VAL A 19 1.29 -0.66 4.01
C VAL A 19 2.49 -1.47 3.51
N THR A 20 2.29 -2.78 3.33
CA THR A 20 3.34 -3.64 2.77
C THR A 20 3.21 -3.62 1.26
N ILE A 21 4.26 -3.18 0.57
CA ILE A 21 4.37 -3.29 -0.89
C ILE A 21 4.95 -4.68 -1.20
N PRO A 22 4.27 -5.49 -2.03
CA PRO A 22 4.78 -6.80 -2.45
C PRO A 22 6.15 -6.69 -3.13
N LYS A 23 7.03 -7.67 -2.87
CA LYS A 23 8.41 -7.67 -3.40
C LYS A 23 8.45 -7.63 -4.93
N ASP A 24 7.54 -8.34 -5.60
CA ASP A 24 7.40 -8.32 -7.05
C ASP A 24 7.09 -6.92 -7.59
N THR A 25 6.39 -6.08 -6.83
CA THR A 25 6.14 -4.68 -7.19
C THR A 25 7.42 -3.85 -7.06
N ILE A 26 8.16 -4.02 -5.96
CA ILE A 26 9.47 -3.36 -5.75
C ILE A 26 10.43 -3.72 -6.89
N ASP A 27 10.58 -5.02 -7.18
CA ASP A 27 11.47 -5.53 -8.21
C ASP A 27 11.05 -5.04 -9.61
N ARG A 28 9.75 -5.02 -9.91
CA ARG A 28 9.21 -4.57 -11.21
C ARG A 28 9.49 -3.10 -11.51
N PHE A 29 9.52 -2.25 -10.49
CA PHE A 29 9.76 -0.82 -10.63
C PHE A 29 11.20 -0.41 -10.26
N ASP A 30 12.10 -1.39 -10.02
CA ASP A 30 13.51 -1.20 -9.58
C ASP A 30 13.65 -0.22 -8.39
N LEU A 31 12.66 -0.24 -7.50
CA LEU A 31 12.63 0.62 -6.32
C LEU A 31 13.63 0.13 -5.28
N LYS A 32 14.22 1.07 -4.55
CA LYS A 32 15.20 0.82 -3.49
C LYS A 32 14.82 1.55 -2.21
N GLU A 33 15.40 1.10 -1.10
CA GLU A 33 15.24 1.82 0.17
C GLU A 33 15.81 3.24 0.04
N GLY A 34 15.04 4.23 0.51
CA GLY A 34 15.37 5.65 0.39
C GLY A 34 14.68 6.37 -0.76
N ASP A 35 14.06 5.65 -1.69
CA ASP A 35 13.28 6.26 -2.77
C ASP A 35 12.00 6.93 -2.24
N TYR A 36 11.66 8.07 -2.84
CA TYR A 36 10.43 8.78 -2.54
C TYR A 36 9.29 8.29 -3.45
N LEU A 37 8.16 7.92 -2.83
CA LEU A 37 6.95 7.53 -3.52
C LEU A 37 5.84 8.53 -3.23
N THR A 38 5.12 8.94 -4.27
CA THR A 38 3.87 9.69 -4.10
C THR A 38 2.72 8.70 -3.93
N VAL A 39 1.88 8.91 -2.92
CA VAL A 39 0.69 8.08 -2.65
C VAL A 39 -0.55 8.92 -2.92
N ASP A 40 -1.43 8.43 -3.78
CA ASP A 40 -2.77 8.97 -3.98
C ASP A 40 -3.79 8.06 -3.30
N ILE A 41 -4.69 8.65 -2.52
CA ILE A 41 -5.68 7.92 -1.71
C ILE A 41 -7.07 8.42 -2.09
N ASP A 42 -7.85 7.54 -2.71
CA ASP A 42 -9.26 7.77 -2.92
C ASP A 42 -10.06 7.31 -1.69
N SER A 43 -10.76 8.25 -1.05
CA SER A 43 -11.57 7.97 0.13
C SER A 43 -12.76 7.05 -0.15
N GLU A 44 -13.27 7.01 -1.39
CA GLU A 44 -14.39 6.16 -1.78
C GLU A 44 -14.00 4.68 -1.86
N ASP A 45 -12.72 4.39 -2.09
CA ASP A 45 -12.17 3.04 -2.14
C ASP A 45 -11.80 2.45 -0.76
N ILE A 46 -11.92 3.24 0.32
CA ILE A 46 -11.50 2.80 1.66
C ILE A 46 -12.52 1.82 2.27
N LYS A 47 -12.16 0.54 2.30
CA LYS A 47 -12.90 -0.48 3.05
C LYS A 47 -12.58 -0.42 4.55
N ARG A 48 -13.52 0.08 5.34
CA ARG A 48 -13.40 0.10 6.80
C ARG A 48 -13.82 -1.24 7.39
N ILE A 49 -12.98 -1.82 8.25
CA ILE A 49 -13.38 -2.96 9.08
C ILE A 49 -14.35 -2.42 10.13
N ARG A 50 -15.62 -2.82 10.08
CA ARG A 50 -16.58 -2.57 11.17
C ARG A 50 -16.20 -3.48 12.34
N LYS A 51 -16.12 -2.88 13.53
CA LYS A 51 -15.78 -3.55 14.77
C LYS A 51 -17.00 -4.24 15.36
#